data_AF-A0A971WRQ0-F1
#
_entry.id   AF-A0A971WRQ0-F1
#
_cell.length_a   1.000
_cell.length_b   1.000
_cell.length_c   1.000
_cell.angle_alpha   90.00
_cell.angle_beta   90.00
_cell.angle_gamma   90.00
#
_symmetry.space_group_name_H-M   'P 1'
#
loop_
_entity.id
_entity.type
_entity.pdbx_description
1 polymer ?
#
loop_
_entity_poly.entity_id
_entity_poly.type
_entity_poly.pdbx_seq_one_letter_code
_entity_poly.pdbx_strand_id
1 'polypeptide(L)'
;MKDSKLIIISTKSGRGKSVLSEHPADVCKALYKGGAEVAKNLPAIKPELPKGPFELIIKYSEPAAAIRNCNYPGAVLVDDFTVKYVSENYLDIMRAIIFIG
;
A
#
# COMPACT_ATOMS: atom_id res chain seq x y z
N MET A 1 -11.15 -11.95 5.89
CA MET A 1 -11.20 -10.52 6.26
C MET A 1 -12.11 -10.34 7.49
N LYS A 2 -11.76 -10.98 8.60
CA LYS A 2 -12.43 -10.89 9.90
C LYS A 2 -11.29 -10.66 10.89
N ASP A 3 -11.44 -9.70 11.81
CA ASP A 3 -10.44 -9.22 12.78
C ASP A 3 -9.46 -8.11 12.34
N SER A 4 -9.96 -7.08 11.64
CA SER A 4 -9.21 -5.83 11.49
C SER A 4 -9.55 -4.87 12.63
N LYS A 5 -8.72 -4.80 13.67
CA LYS A 5 -8.74 -3.75 14.72
C LYS A 5 -8.24 -2.40 14.18
N LEU A 6 -8.71 -2.01 13.00
CA LEU A 6 -8.31 -0.78 12.32
C LEU A 6 -9.32 0.32 12.61
N ILE A 7 -8.84 1.48 13.05
CA ILE A 7 -9.64 2.69 13.16
C ILE A 7 -9.33 3.54 11.93
N ILE A 8 -10.33 3.79 11.11
CA ILE A 8 -10.22 4.57 9.87
C ILE A 8 -10.90 5.92 10.09
N ILE A 9 -10.18 7.00 9.85
CA ILE A 9 -10.69 8.37 9.93
C ILE A 9 -10.56 8.98 8.55
N SER A 10 -11.70 9.23 7.91
CA SER A 10 -11.74 9.89 6.61
C SER A 10 -11.51 11.40 6.80
N THR A 11 -10.54 11.96 6.08
CA THR A 11 -10.23 13.40 6.11
C THR A 11 -10.78 14.15 4.91
N LYS A 12 -11.10 13.41 3.84
CA LYS A 12 -11.64 13.92 2.60
C LYS A 12 -12.47 12.85 1.90
N SER A 13 -13.47 13.27 1.14
CA SER A 13 -14.23 12.42 0.24
C SER A 13 -14.05 12.86 -1.21
N GLY A 14 -13.90 11.90 -2.12
CA GLY A 14 -13.80 12.18 -3.56
C GLY A 14 -15.16 12.55 -4.14
N ARG A 15 -15.20 13.56 -5.00
CA ARG A 15 -16.39 13.97 -5.75
C ARG A 15 -15.99 14.30 -7.18
N GLY A 16 -16.07 13.29 -8.06
CA GLY A 16 -15.57 13.39 -9.43
C GLY A 16 -14.05 13.65 -9.45
N LYS A 17 -13.63 14.71 -10.14
CA LYS A 17 -12.22 15.18 -10.15
C LYS A 17 -11.87 16.12 -8.99
N SER A 18 -12.79 16.34 -8.05
CA SER A 18 -12.62 17.23 -6.90
C SER A 18 -12.68 16.46 -5.59
N VAL A 19 -12.34 17.13 -4.49
CA VAL A 19 -12.42 16.59 -3.13
C VAL A 19 -13.22 17.52 -2.24
N LEU A 20 -13.99 16.93 -1.31
CA LEU A 20 -14.58 17.63 -0.18
C LEU A 20 -13.76 17.30 1.06
N SER A 21 -13.14 18.31 1.65
CA SER A 21 -12.31 18.16 2.85
C SER A 21 -13.12 18.48 4.10
N GLU A 22 -12.93 17.68 5.14
CA GLU A 22 -13.45 17.97 6.47
C GLU A 22 -12.71 19.18 7.09
N HIS A 23 -13.37 19.89 8.01
CA HIS A 23 -12.75 21.03 8.67
C HIS A 23 -11.53 20.57 9.52
N PRO A 24 -10.36 21.24 9.42
CA PRO A 24 -9.12 20.73 10.03
C PRO A 24 -9.22 20.47 11.54
N ALA A 25 -9.94 21.32 12.27
CA ALA A 25 -10.08 21.15 13.72
C ALA A 25 -10.82 19.85 14.08
N ASP A 26 -11.83 19.47 13.31
CA ASP A 26 -12.62 18.27 13.55
C ASP A 26 -11.82 17.02 13.20
N VAL A 27 -11.05 17.06 12.11
CA VAL A 27 -10.12 16.00 11.73
C VAL A 27 -9.06 15.77 12.81
N CYS A 28 -8.41 16.83 13.30
CA CYS A 28 -7.43 16.72 14.37
C CYS A 28 -8.04 16.09 15.63
N LYS A 29 -9.23 16.55 16.04
CA LYS A 29 -9.95 15.97 17.19
C LYS A 29 -10.25 14.49 17.00
N ALA A 30 -10.70 14.08 15.82
CA ALA A 30 -10.95 12.68 15.50
C ALA A 30 -9.67 11.84 15.53
N LEU A 31 -8.56 12.34 14.96
CA LEU A 31 -7.26 11.67 14.95
C LEU A 31 -6.71 11.47 16.36
N TYR A 32 -6.75 12.48 17.22
CA TYR A 32 -6.30 12.34 18.62
C TYR A 32 -7.14 11.31 19.38
N LYS A 33 -8.47 11.34 19.19
CA LYS A 33 -9.36 10.37 19.83
C LYS A 33 -9.07 8.94 19.35
N GLY A 34 -8.98 8.73 18.04
CA GLY A 34 -8.68 7.42 17.46
C GLY A 34 -7.31 6.90 17.87
N GLY A 35 -6.28 7.76 17.87
CA GLY A 35 -4.95 7.41 18.34
C GLY A 35 -4.93 6.96 19.81
N ALA A 36 -5.66 7.65 20.68
CA ALA A 36 -5.80 7.27 22.08
C ALA A 36 -6.52 5.91 22.25
N GLU A 37 -7.52 5.62 21.43
CA GLU A 37 -8.23 4.33 21.43
C GLU A 37 -7.33 3.18 20.95
N VAL A 38 -6.51 3.39 19.90
CA VAL A 38 -5.54 2.40 19.43
C VAL A 38 -4.46 2.15 20.50
N ALA A 39 -3.93 3.21 21.11
CA ALA A 39 -2.88 3.09 22.12
C ALA A 39 -3.29 2.21 23.32
N LYS A 40 -4.55 2.31 23.77
CA LYS A 40 -5.10 1.45 24.82
C LYS A 40 -5.13 -0.02 24.45
N ASN A 41 -5.29 -0.33 23.17
CA ASN A 41 -5.46 -1.69 22.66
C ASN A 41 -4.19 -2.27 22.01
N LEU A 42 -3.10 -1.50 21.96
CA LEU A 42 -1.84 -1.88 21.29
C LEU A 42 -1.28 -3.25 21.75
N PRO A 43 -1.28 -3.60 23.05
CA PRO A 43 -0.79 -4.91 23.50
C PRO A 43 -1.59 -6.10 22.95
N ALA A 44 -2.84 -5.87 22.55
CA ALA A 44 -3.72 -6.87 21.98
C ALA A 44 -3.66 -6.94 20.45
N ILE A 45 -2.81 -6.11 19.80
CA ILE A 45 -2.59 -6.12 18.35
C ILE A 45 -1.31 -6.91 18.08
N LYS A 46 -1.45 -8.08 17.47
CA LYS A 46 -0.34 -8.94 17.05
C LYS A 46 -0.45 -9.13 15.53
N PRO A 47 0.19 -8.26 14.73
CA PRO A 47 0.13 -8.42 13.28
C PRO A 47 0.90 -9.69 12.91
N GLU A 48 0.27 -10.55 12.11
CA GLU A 48 0.99 -11.62 11.45
C GLU A 48 1.80 -11.02 10.30
N LEU A 49 3.11 -11.21 10.35
CA LEU A 49 3.96 -10.80 9.24
C LEU A 49 3.86 -11.86 8.13
N PRO A 50 3.65 -11.44 6.88
CA PRO A 50 3.69 -12.36 5.76
C PRO A 50 5.08 -13.00 5.69
N LYS A 51 5.11 -14.30 5.44
CA LYS A 51 6.34 -15.06 5.21
C LYS A 51 6.59 -15.15 3.70
N GLY A 52 7.87 -15.10 3.33
CA GLY A 52 8.28 -15.23 1.93
C GLY A 52 8.00 -16.62 1.34
N PRO A 53 8.23 -16.78 0.02
CA PRO A 53 8.68 -15.73 -0.90
C PRO A 53 7.58 -14.69 -1.17
N PHE A 54 7.99 -13.44 -1.38
CA PHE A 54 7.09 -12.35 -1.71
C PHE A 54 7.05 -12.13 -3.22
N GLU A 55 5.85 -11.88 -3.74
CA GLU A 55 5.65 -11.58 -5.16
C GLU A 55 5.10 -10.16 -5.34
N LEU A 56 5.72 -9.42 -6.26
CA LEU A 56 5.28 -8.13 -6.76
C LEU A 56 4.83 -8.29 -8.20
N ILE A 57 3.58 -7.95 -8.48
CA ILE A 57 2.99 -7.96 -9.81
C ILE A 57 2.52 -6.53 -10.12
N ILE A 58 3.13 -5.90 -11.12
CA ILE A 58 2.79 -4.54 -11.54
C ILE A 58 2.18 -4.61 -12.93
N LYS A 59 0.94 -4.14 -13.04
CA LYS A 59 0.25 -3.96 -14.31
C LYS A 59 0.31 -2.50 -14.73
N TYR A 60 0.96 -2.23 -15.84
CA TYR A 60 1.10 -0.89 -16.41
C TYR A 60 -0.08 -0.56 -17.32
N SER A 61 -0.33 0.74 -17.51
CA SER A 61 -1.33 1.24 -18.47
C SER A 61 -0.84 1.17 -19.92
N GLU A 62 0.48 1.17 -20.12
CA GLU A 62 1.12 1.22 -21.44
C GLU A 62 2.18 0.10 -21.58
N PRO A 63 2.26 -0.60 -22.73
CA PRO A 63 3.23 -1.69 -22.91
C PRO A 63 4.69 -1.22 -22.80
N ALA A 64 4.97 -0.02 -23.32
CA ALA A 64 6.32 0.54 -23.31
C ALA A 64 6.86 0.72 -21.87
N ALA A 65 5.99 1.02 -20.91
CA ALA A 65 6.38 1.11 -19.50
C ALA A 65 6.75 -0.26 -18.94
N ALA A 66 5.99 -1.31 -19.27
CA ALA A 66 6.28 -2.68 -18.87
C ALA A 66 7.63 -3.17 -19.44
N ILE A 67 7.87 -2.94 -20.73
CA ILE A 67 9.12 -3.29 -21.42
C ILE A 67 10.33 -2.55 -20.82
N ARG A 68 10.17 -1.27 -20.46
CA ARG A 68 11.25 -0.53 -19.80
C ARG A 68 11.55 -1.10 -18.42
N ASN A 69 10.52 -1.32 -17.63
CA ASN A 69 10.65 -1.67 -16.22
C ASN A 69 10.97 -3.16 -16.00
N CYS A 70 10.75 -4.04 -16.98
CA CYS A 70 11.20 -5.43 -16.88
C CYS A 70 12.74 -5.57 -16.91
N ASN A 71 13.48 -4.51 -17.23
CA ASN A 71 14.94 -4.49 -17.15
C ASN A 71 15.47 -4.33 -15.72
N TYR A 72 14.60 -4.15 -14.72
CA TYR A 72 15.00 -4.20 -13.33
C TYR A 72 15.54 -5.59 -12.98
N PRO A 73 16.69 -5.72 -12.28
CA PRO A 73 17.29 -7.02 -12.01
C PRO A 73 16.33 -8.00 -11.32
N GLY A 74 16.12 -9.16 -11.94
CA GLY A 74 15.23 -10.21 -11.46
C GLY A 74 13.74 -9.98 -11.75
N ALA A 75 13.39 -8.87 -12.40
CA ALA A 75 12.03 -8.66 -12.92
C ALA A 75 11.85 -9.44 -14.23
N VAL A 76 10.63 -9.91 -14.48
CA VAL A 76 10.26 -10.69 -15.66
C VAL A 76 8.99 -10.11 -16.26
N LEU A 77 9.00 -9.84 -17.57
CA LEU A 77 7.80 -9.50 -18.32
C LEU A 77 6.97 -10.77 -18.51
N VAL A 78 5.78 -10.83 -17.93
CA VAL A 78 4.89 -12.01 -18.01
C VAL A 78 3.83 -11.87 -19.10
N ASP A 79 3.49 -10.63 -19.46
CA ASP A 79 2.70 -10.26 -20.63
C ASP A 79 3.06 -8.82 -21.04
N ASP A 80 2.49 -8.33 -22.15
CA ASP A 80 2.81 -7.02 -22.73
C ASP A 80 2.66 -5.83 -21.76
N PHE A 81 1.90 -5.98 -20.67
CA PHE A 81 1.59 -4.92 -19.71
C PHE A 81 2.00 -5.25 -18.28
N THR A 82 2.55 -6.44 -18.01
CA THR A 82 2.71 -6.92 -16.64
C THR A 82 4.13 -7.39 -16.36
N VAL A 83 4.71 -6.85 -15.29
CA VAL A 83 6.03 -7.24 -14.79
C VAL A 83 5.87 -7.93 -13.44
N LYS A 84 6.52 -9.08 -13.29
CA LYS A 84 6.61 -9.85 -12.06
C LYS A 84 8.02 -9.75 -11.46
N TYR A 85 8.11 -9.59 -10.15
CA TYR A 85 9.36 -9.65 -9.39
C TYR A 85 9.13 -10.49 -8.13
N VAL A 86 10.08 -11.37 -7.79
CA VAL A 86 10.00 -12.27 -6.64
C VAL A 86 11.24 -12.10 -5.78
N SER A 87 11.06 -12.00 -4.45
CA SER A 87 12.16 -11.96 -3.48
C SER A 87 11.78 -12.63 -2.17
N GLU A 88 12.75 -13.24 -1.49
CA GLU A 88 12.61 -13.74 -0.13
C GLU A 88 12.54 -12.61 0.91
N ASN A 89 12.98 -11.41 0.55
CA ASN A 89 13.04 -10.26 1.44
C ASN A 89 11.99 -9.21 1.07
N TYR A 90 11.10 -8.92 2.02
CA TYR A 90 10.06 -7.90 1.86
C TYR A 90 10.63 -6.51 1.52
N LEU A 91 11.81 -6.15 2.04
CA LEU A 91 12.43 -4.87 1.74
C LEU A 91 12.90 -4.76 0.28
N ASP A 92 13.23 -5.87 -0.37
CA ASP A 92 13.57 -5.86 -1.79
C ASP A 92 12.32 -5.63 -2.64
N ILE A 93 11.15 -6.14 -2.21
CA ILE A 93 9.87 -5.80 -2.82
C ILE A 93 9.57 -4.31 -2.69
N MET A 94 9.72 -3.75 -1.49
CA MET A 94 9.51 -2.30 -1.26
C MET A 94 10.48 -1.46 -2.12
N ARG A 95 11.74 -1.90 -2.24
CA ARG A 95 12.71 -1.26 -3.13
C ARG A 95 12.28 -1.34 -4.59
N ALA A 96 11.82 -2.51 -5.06
CA ALA A 96 11.33 -2.67 -6.42
C ALA A 96 10.15 -1.71 -6.70
N ILE A 97 9.19 -1.57 -5.79
CA ILE A 97 8.08 -0.61 -5.94
C ILE A 97 8.58 0.83 -6.14
N ILE A 98 9.66 1.25 -5.48
CA ILE A 98 10.21 2.60 -5.65
C ILE A 98 10.80 2.82 -7.05
N PHE A 99 11.39 1.79 -7.66
CA PHE A 99 12.09 1.92 -8.94
C PHE A 99 11.22 1.59 -10.15
N ILE A 100 10.28 0.65 -10.01
CA ILE A 100 9.45 0.16 -11.11
C ILE A 100 7.94 0.27 -10.86
N GLY A 101 7.49 0.64 -9.66
CA GLY A 101 6.07 0.77 -9.31
C GLY A 101 5.40 2.03 -9.85
#